data_AF-A0A3D3RM85-F1
#
_entry.id   AF-A0A3D3RM85-F1
#
_cell.length_a   1.000
_cell.length_b   1.000
_cell.length_c   1.000
_cell.angle_alpha   90.00
_cell.angle_beta   90.00
_cell.angle_gamma   90.00
#
_symmetry.space_group_name_H-M   'P 1'
#
loop_
_entity.id
_entity.type
_entity.pdbx_description
1 polymer ?
#
loop_
_entity_poly.entity_id
_entity_poly.type
_entity_poly.pdbx_seq_one_letter_code
_entity_poly.pdbx_strand_id
1 'polypeptide(L)'
;RQLVDDGTVIIKIFLHISKKEQGKRFDSLLASKDTAWKVTKEDQYCHKHFNRFLTLADEMLERTTSAAAPWTIVEAKQKEFAVIKVLSTVVGVLSTVCNERRQENIQKENKVVFQPPYEEMIKTSVLNQVDLSLKISSEEYKERLKKVQKRLQDLQNQLYEKRIPVVIAFEGWDAAGKGGAIKRLTEPLDPRGYQVNPTSAPNDVEKEHHYLWRFWNTIPKGGHIAIYDRTWYGRVMVERIEGFCTVEEWSRAYAEINEMEEHLYDEGTIV
;
A
#
# COMPACT_ATOMS: atom_id res chain seq x y z
N ARG A 1 4.13 -2.65 -8.29
CA ARG A 1 3.42 -3.64 -9.13
C ARG A 1 1.92 -3.59 -8.85
N GLN A 2 1.52 -3.74 -7.59
CA GLN A 2 0.14 -3.61 -7.07
C GLN A 2 -0.73 -2.55 -7.76
N LEU A 3 -0.24 -1.30 -7.83
CA LEU A 3 -0.98 -0.21 -8.49
C LEU A 3 -1.30 -0.47 -9.96
N VAL A 4 -0.36 -1.03 -10.73
CA VAL A 4 -0.57 -1.33 -12.16
C VAL A 4 -1.49 -2.52 -12.35
N ASP A 5 -1.35 -3.55 -11.51
CA ASP A 5 -2.20 -4.74 -11.52
C ASP A 5 -3.67 -4.39 -11.17
N ASP A 6 -3.89 -3.28 -10.45
CA ASP A 6 -5.21 -2.70 -10.18
C ASP A 6 -5.62 -1.58 -11.16
N GLY A 7 -4.92 -1.47 -12.29
CA GLY A 7 -5.30 -0.57 -13.37
C GLY A 7 -4.76 0.87 -13.25
N THR A 8 -3.76 1.16 -12.43
CA THR A 8 -3.05 2.44 -12.49
C THR A 8 -2.05 2.46 -13.63
N VAL A 9 -2.08 3.50 -14.47
CA VAL A 9 -1.05 3.72 -15.51
C VAL A 9 0.09 4.53 -14.91
N ILE A 10 1.32 4.00 -14.95
CA ILE A 10 2.51 4.68 -14.45
C ILE A 10 3.46 4.97 -15.61
N ILE A 11 3.69 6.26 -15.89
CA ILE A 11 4.64 6.72 -16.92
C ILE A 11 5.84 7.38 -16.22
N LYS A 12 7.03 6.80 -16.38
CA LYS A 12 8.27 7.32 -15.77
C LYS A 12 9.21 7.88 -16.82
N ILE A 13 9.66 9.12 -16.60
CA ILE A 13 10.46 9.88 -17.58
C ILE A 13 11.69 10.45 -16.88
N PHE A 14 12.87 10.20 -17.45
CA PHE A 14 14.13 10.73 -16.96
C PHE A 14 14.75 11.66 -18.00
N LEU A 15 14.88 12.96 -17.67
CA LEU A 15 15.47 13.97 -18.55
C LEU A 15 16.99 14.01 -18.36
N HIS A 16 17.74 13.53 -19.34
CA HIS A 16 19.19 13.45 -19.26
C HIS A 16 19.90 14.58 -20.02
N ILE A 17 20.86 15.22 -19.35
CA ILE A 17 21.81 16.17 -19.95
C ILE A 17 23.22 15.88 -19.44
N SER A 18 24.23 16.24 -20.25
CA SER A 18 25.62 16.16 -19.83
C SER A 18 25.94 17.14 -18.69
N LYS A 19 26.95 16.83 -17.86
CA LYS A 19 27.51 17.75 -16.85
C LYS A 19 27.80 19.14 -17.44
N LYS A 20 28.43 19.17 -18.61
CA LYS A 20 28.78 20.43 -19.31
C LYS A 20 27.54 21.27 -19.64
N GLU A 21 26.49 20.63 -20.13
CA GLU A 21 25.23 21.32 -20.43
C GLU A 21 24.55 21.83 -19.16
N GLN A 22 24.54 21.04 -18.08
CA GLN A 22 24.02 21.47 -16.79
C GLN A 22 24.75 22.71 -16.25
N GLY A 23 26.09 22.72 -16.31
CA GLY A 23 26.90 23.86 -15.87
C GLY A 23 26.55 25.14 -16.62
N LYS A 24 26.47 25.06 -17.95
CA LYS A 24 26.04 26.21 -18.78
C LYS A 24 24.67 26.75 -18.40
N ARG A 25 23.72 25.86 -18.10
CA ARG A 25 22.37 26.26 -17.67
C ARG A 25 22.41 26.92 -16.30
N PHE A 26 23.21 26.42 -15.37
CA PHE A 26 23.38 27.03 -14.05
C PHE A 26 23.99 28.43 -14.16
N ASP A 27 25.04 28.60 -14.96
CA ASP A 27 25.66 29.92 -15.18
C ASP A 27 24.63 30.93 -15.72
N SER A 28 23.83 30.51 -16.70
CA SER A 28 22.75 31.34 -17.27
C SER A 28 21.67 31.69 -16.24
N LEU A 29 21.25 30.73 -15.42
CA LEU A 29 20.24 30.94 -14.38
C LEU A 29 20.74 31.85 -13.25
N LEU A 30 22.00 31.71 -12.85
CA LEU A 30 22.62 32.50 -11.79
C LEU A 30 22.94 33.94 -12.24
N ALA A 31 23.10 34.17 -13.54
CA ALA A 31 23.37 35.50 -14.10
C ALA A 31 22.19 36.47 -13.96
N SER A 32 20.95 35.98 -13.80
CA SER A 32 19.76 36.82 -13.59
C SER A 32 19.22 36.70 -12.17
N LYS A 33 18.96 37.85 -11.55
CA LYS A 33 18.35 37.93 -10.21
C LYS A 33 16.97 37.26 -10.15
N ASP A 34 16.25 37.25 -11.27
CA ASP A 34 14.89 36.68 -11.36
C ASP A 34 14.88 35.16 -11.47
N THR A 35 16.03 34.54 -11.80
CA THR A 35 16.16 33.09 -11.98
C THR A 35 17.18 32.44 -11.06
N ALA A 36 18.03 33.21 -10.39
CA ALA A 36 19.09 32.67 -9.52
C ALA A 36 18.56 31.76 -8.40
N TRP A 37 17.35 32.04 -7.89
CA TRP A 37 16.69 31.22 -6.86
C TRP A 37 16.39 29.78 -7.32
N LYS A 38 16.40 29.51 -8.64
CA LYS A 38 16.19 28.17 -9.21
C LYS A 38 17.41 27.25 -9.09
N VAL A 39 18.56 27.77 -8.67
CA VAL A 39 19.79 26.99 -8.46
C VAL A 39 20.15 27.04 -6.98
N THR A 40 19.86 25.96 -6.27
CA THR A 40 20.13 25.84 -4.83
C THR A 40 21.60 25.49 -4.55
N LYS A 41 22.01 25.53 -3.28
CA LYS A 41 23.36 25.11 -2.89
C LYS A 41 23.54 23.60 -3.08
N GLU A 42 22.48 22.85 -2.86
CA GLU A 42 22.37 21.41 -3.07
C GLU A 42 22.58 21.07 -4.55
N ASP A 43 21.95 21.82 -5.47
CA ASP A 43 22.13 21.65 -6.91
C ASP A 43 23.60 21.83 -7.34
N GLN A 44 24.26 22.86 -6.81
CA GLN A 44 25.67 23.14 -7.10
C GLN A 44 26.58 22.04 -6.54
N TYR A 45 26.25 21.50 -5.36
CA TYR A 45 26.96 20.35 -4.78
C TYR A 45 26.81 19.11 -5.67
N CYS A 46 25.59 18.79 -6.09
CA CYS A 46 25.29 17.70 -7.02
C CYS A 46 26.04 17.85 -8.33
N HIS A 47 26.07 19.06 -8.91
CA HIS A 47 26.82 19.35 -10.13
C HIS A 47 28.33 19.16 -9.96
N LYS A 48 28.91 19.66 -8.85
CA LYS A 48 30.34 19.44 -8.55
C LYS A 48 30.65 17.93 -8.50
N HIS A 49 29.73 17.14 -7.95
CA HIS A 49 29.85 15.69 -7.75
C HIS A 49 29.11 14.87 -8.82
N PHE A 50 28.90 15.44 -10.02
CA PHE A 50 28.01 14.89 -11.05
C PHE A 50 28.19 13.39 -11.32
N ASN A 51 29.43 12.91 -11.44
CA ASN A 51 29.69 11.49 -11.76
C ASN A 51 29.16 10.55 -10.68
N ARG A 52 29.21 10.94 -9.40
CA ARG A 52 28.65 10.13 -8.30
C ARG A 52 27.13 10.05 -8.42
N PHE A 53 26.47 11.18 -8.68
CA PHE A 53 25.02 11.22 -8.84
C PHE A 53 24.56 10.54 -10.12
N LEU A 54 25.37 10.56 -11.18
CA LEU A 54 25.13 9.81 -12.41
C LEU A 54 25.09 8.31 -12.13
N THR A 55 26.09 7.77 -11.41
CA THR A 55 26.10 6.35 -11.02
C THR A 55 24.88 5.96 -10.19
N LEU A 56 24.47 6.81 -9.23
CA LEU A 56 23.26 6.57 -8.44
C LEU A 56 21.98 6.63 -9.29
N ALA A 57 21.93 7.54 -10.27
CA ALA A 57 20.81 7.62 -11.20
C ALA A 57 20.76 6.38 -12.10
N ASP A 58 21.89 5.90 -12.61
CA ASP A 58 21.96 4.67 -13.40
C ASP A 58 21.45 3.47 -12.61
N GLU A 59 21.91 3.30 -11.36
CA GLU A 59 21.44 2.24 -10.48
C GLU A 59 19.93 2.32 -10.22
N MET A 60 19.41 3.52 -9.94
CA MET A 60 17.97 3.74 -9.76
C MET A 60 17.21 3.35 -11.03
N LEU A 61 17.64 3.80 -12.21
CA LEU A 61 16.96 3.51 -13.48
C LEU A 61 16.94 2.00 -13.76
N GLU A 62 18.07 1.31 -13.55
CA GLU A 62 18.22 -0.13 -13.77
C GLU A 62 17.37 -0.94 -12.78
N ARG A 63 17.44 -0.65 -11.48
CA ARG A 63 16.76 -1.43 -10.45
C ARG A 63 15.26 -1.15 -10.33
N THR A 64 14.79 -0.02 -10.85
CA THR A 64 13.38 0.38 -10.74
C THR A 64 12.64 0.38 -12.07
N THR A 65 13.27 -0.01 -13.18
CA THR A 65 12.55 -0.27 -14.44
C THR A 65 11.81 -1.60 -14.36
N SER A 66 10.62 -1.69 -14.97
CA SER A 66 9.86 -2.94 -15.04
C SER A 66 9.05 -3.00 -16.32
N ALA A 67 8.60 -4.20 -16.72
CA ALA A 67 7.73 -4.36 -17.89
C ALA A 67 6.41 -3.57 -17.76
N ALA A 68 5.87 -3.51 -16.53
CA ALA A 68 4.63 -2.81 -16.22
C ALA A 68 4.78 -1.28 -16.17
N ALA A 69 5.99 -0.77 -15.87
CA ALA A 69 6.27 0.65 -15.81
C ALA A 69 7.75 0.89 -16.16
N PRO A 70 8.13 0.96 -17.44
CA PRO A 70 9.52 1.19 -17.83
C PRO A 70 9.93 2.66 -17.64
N TRP A 71 11.22 2.91 -17.46
CA TRP A 71 11.78 4.26 -17.56
C TRP A 71 12.00 4.69 -19.01
N THR A 72 11.50 5.86 -19.39
CA THR A 72 11.85 6.50 -20.67
C THR A 72 12.93 7.55 -20.45
N ILE A 73 14.11 7.33 -21.04
CA ILE A 73 15.20 8.32 -21.01
C ILE A 73 15.02 9.31 -22.17
N VAL A 74 14.99 10.60 -21.83
CA VAL A 74 14.77 11.70 -22.78
C VAL A 74 16.03 12.56 -22.86
N GLU A 75 16.54 12.75 -24.06
CA GLU A 75 17.71 13.57 -24.37
C GLU A 75 17.32 15.04 -24.24
N ALA A 76 17.56 15.61 -23.07
CA ALA A 76 17.01 16.90 -22.69
C ALA A 76 17.92 18.09 -23.05
N LYS A 77 18.93 17.88 -23.91
CA LYS A 77 19.90 18.94 -24.28
C LYS A 77 19.24 20.07 -25.05
N GLN A 78 18.39 19.76 -26.03
CA GLN A 78 17.58 20.77 -26.72
C GLN A 78 16.16 20.69 -26.19
N LYS A 79 15.62 21.84 -25.76
CA LYS A 79 14.39 21.90 -24.97
C LYS A 79 13.18 21.44 -25.79
N GLU A 80 13.09 21.89 -27.04
CA GLU A 80 11.96 21.61 -27.92
C GLU A 80 11.88 20.11 -28.26
N PHE A 81 13.02 19.49 -28.58
CA PHE A 81 13.10 18.04 -28.79
C PHE A 81 12.67 17.26 -27.54
N ALA A 82 13.17 17.65 -26.36
CA ALA A 82 12.81 17.00 -25.11
C ALA A 82 11.29 17.06 -24.86
N VAL A 83 10.68 18.23 -25.08
CA VAL A 83 9.23 18.43 -24.95
C VAL A 83 8.47 17.52 -25.92
N ILE A 84 8.84 17.50 -27.20
CA ILE A 84 8.17 16.65 -28.20
C ILE A 84 8.33 15.16 -27.87
N LYS A 85 9.50 14.72 -27.41
CA LYS A 85 9.73 13.32 -27.03
C LYS A 85 8.87 12.93 -25.84
N VAL A 86 8.82 13.76 -24.79
CA VAL A 86 7.95 13.55 -23.61
C VAL A 86 6.49 13.43 -24.02
N LEU A 87 5.97 14.40 -24.79
CA LEU A 87 4.57 14.40 -25.21
C LEU A 87 4.25 13.20 -26.08
N SER A 88 5.12 12.86 -27.04
CA SER A 88 4.95 11.68 -27.90
C SER A 88 4.93 10.38 -27.10
N THR A 89 5.81 10.23 -26.10
CA THR A 89 5.81 9.07 -25.20
C THR A 89 4.50 8.98 -24.42
N VAL A 90 4.06 10.08 -23.81
CA VAL A 90 2.82 10.09 -23.01
C VAL A 90 1.60 9.79 -23.90
N VAL A 91 1.49 10.44 -25.06
CA VAL A 91 0.40 10.20 -26.02
C VAL A 91 0.41 8.75 -26.51
N GLY A 92 1.58 8.20 -26.80
CA GLY A 92 1.73 6.80 -27.22
C GLY A 92 1.21 5.83 -26.17
N VAL A 93 1.67 5.96 -24.92
CA VAL A 93 1.23 5.09 -23.81
C VAL A 93 -0.27 5.24 -23.56
N LEU A 94 -0.77 6.47 -23.46
CA LEU A 94 -2.19 6.71 -23.20
C LEU A 94 -3.08 6.19 -24.33
N SER A 95 -2.67 6.35 -25.58
CA SER A 95 -3.42 5.83 -26.73
C SER A 95 -3.51 4.30 -26.71
N THR A 96 -2.40 3.62 -26.41
CA THR A 96 -2.38 2.15 -26.26
C THR A 96 -3.33 1.70 -25.16
N VAL A 97 -3.20 2.28 -23.95
CA VAL A 97 -4.06 1.91 -22.81
C VAL A 97 -5.54 2.15 -23.09
N CYS A 98 -5.89 3.30 -23.70
CA CYS A 98 -7.27 3.61 -24.07
C CYS A 98 -7.84 2.58 -25.06
N ASN A 99 -7.03 2.11 -26.02
CA ASN A 99 -7.45 1.11 -26.99
C ASN A 99 -7.63 -0.28 -26.36
N GLU A 100 -6.69 -0.70 -25.50
CA GLU A 100 -6.73 -1.99 -24.80
C GLU A 100 -7.96 -2.08 -23.88
N ARG A 101 -8.16 -1.07 -23.01
CA ARG A 101 -9.32 -1.03 -22.11
C ARG A 101 -10.66 -1.02 -22.84
N ARG A 102 -10.71 -0.35 -23.99
CA ARG A 102 -11.91 -0.37 -24.84
C ARG A 102 -12.23 -1.80 -25.31
N GLN A 103 -11.22 -2.59 -25.67
CA GLN A 103 -11.40 -3.98 -26.08
C GLN A 103 -11.79 -4.89 -24.91
N GLU A 104 -11.17 -4.71 -23.73
CA GLU A 104 -11.50 -5.46 -22.52
C GLU A 104 -12.95 -5.25 -22.08
N ASN A 105 -13.45 -4.00 -22.12
CA ASN A 105 -14.83 -3.70 -21.75
C ASN A 105 -15.83 -4.43 -22.68
N ILE A 106 -15.55 -4.49 -23.99
CA ILE A 106 -16.38 -5.23 -24.96
C ILE A 106 -16.38 -6.74 -24.66
N GLN A 107 -15.27 -7.29 -24.16
CA GLN A 107 -15.17 -8.71 -23.80
C GLN A 107 -15.86 -9.03 -22.46
N LYS A 108 -15.76 -8.13 -21.47
CA LYS A 108 -16.40 -8.28 -20.15
C LYS A 108 -17.92 -8.29 -20.24
N GLU A 109 -18.52 -7.49 -21.12
CA GLU A 109 -19.97 -7.52 -21.39
C GLU A 109 -20.47 -8.88 -21.91
N ASN A 110 -19.58 -9.73 -22.46
CA ASN A 110 -19.90 -11.02 -23.05
C ASN A 110 -19.58 -12.24 -22.16
N LYS A 111 -19.02 -12.04 -20.95
CA LYS A 111 -18.69 -13.13 -20.01
C LYS A 111 -19.34 -12.87 -18.65
N VAL A 112 -20.53 -13.41 -18.45
CA VAL A 112 -21.06 -13.70 -17.11
C VAL A 112 -21.12 -15.21 -16.97
N VAL A 113 -20.04 -15.80 -16.46
CA VAL A 113 -20.06 -17.17 -15.94
C VAL A 113 -19.23 -17.20 -14.67
N PHE A 114 -19.92 -17.22 -13.53
CA PHE A 114 -19.34 -17.62 -12.27
C PHE A 114 -19.24 -19.13 -12.25
N GLN A 115 -18.03 -19.67 -12.18
CA GLN A 115 -17.79 -21.06 -11.79
C GLN A 115 -16.60 -21.09 -10.84
N PRO A 116 -16.77 -21.56 -9.59
CA PRO A 116 -15.64 -21.82 -8.74
C PRO A 116 -15.11 -23.23 -9.05
N PRO A 117 -13.87 -23.41 -9.54
CA PRO A 117 -13.20 -24.69 -9.39
C PRO A 117 -12.80 -24.79 -7.91
N TYR A 118 -13.66 -25.42 -7.10
CA TYR A 118 -13.37 -25.85 -5.72
C TYR A 118 -12.40 -27.04 -5.70
N GLU A 119 -11.40 -27.08 -6.59
CA GLU A 119 -10.48 -28.21 -6.68
C GLU A 119 -9.37 -28.11 -5.62
N GLU A 120 -9.54 -28.94 -4.57
CA GLU A 120 -8.51 -29.64 -3.80
C GLU A 120 -7.16 -28.94 -3.53
N MET A 121 -7.13 -27.72 -3.00
CA MET A 121 -5.83 -27.10 -2.65
C MET A 121 -5.39 -27.27 -1.19
N ILE A 122 -6.26 -27.70 -0.27
CA ILE A 122 -5.89 -27.83 1.16
C ILE A 122 -6.42 -29.15 1.72
N LYS A 123 -5.52 -30.13 1.89
CA LYS A 123 -5.85 -31.47 2.42
C LYS A 123 -5.99 -31.51 3.95
N THR A 124 -5.52 -30.48 4.66
CA THR A 124 -5.57 -30.41 6.13
C THR A 124 -5.98 -29.01 6.61
N SER A 125 -7.00 -28.96 7.46
CA SER A 125 -7.46 -27.71 8.07
C SER A 125 -6.58 -27.36 9.28
N VAL A 126 -5.95 -26.19 9.25
CA VAL A 126 -5.23 -25.62 10.41
C VAL A 126 -6.21 -25.38 11.56
N LEU A 127 -7.45 -25.00 11.28
CA LEU A 127 -8.48 -24.74 12.28
C LEU A 127 -8.86 -26.01 13.07
N ASN A 128 -8.69 -27.20 12.48
CA ASN A 128 -9.00 -28.46 13.17
C ASN A 128 -8.02 -28.79 14.30
N GLN A 129 -6.91 -28.05 14.43
CA GLN A 129 -5.94 -28.24 15.50
C GLN A 129 -6.34 -27.53 16.81
N VAL A 130 -7.38 -26.68 16.78
CA VAL A 130 -7.83 -25.91 17.94
C VAL A 130 -8.80 -26.73 18.79
N ASP A 131 -8.56 -26.77 20.11
CA ASP A 131 -9.48 -27.40 21.06
C ASP A 131 -10.69 -26.49 21.37
N LEU A 132 -11.82 -26.78 20.71
CA LEU A 132 -13.08 -26.06 20.89
C LEU A 132 -13.83 -26.43 22.19
N SER A 133 -13.32 -27.38 22.98
CA SER A 133 -13.96 -27.83 24.22
C SER A 133 -13.58 -26.99 25.45
N LEU A 134 -12.54 -26.15 25.33
CA LEU A 134 -12.02 -25.31 26.42
C LEU A 134 -13.11 -24.39 26.99
N LYS A 135 -13.18 -24.34 28.33
CA LYS A 135 -14.12 -23.51 29.10
C LYS A 135 -13.39 -22.88 30.28
N ILE A 136 -13.90 -21.75 30.75
CA ILE A 136 -13.41 -21.04 31.93
C ILE A 136 -14.59 -20.71 32.84
N SER A 137 -14.42 -20.82 34.15
CA SER A 137 -15.45 -20.45 35.13
C SER A 137 -15.64 -18.93 35.17
N SER A 138 -16.79 -18.46 35.69
CA SER A 138 -17.07 -17.01 35.75
C SER A 138 -16.10 -16.29 36.68
N GLU A 139 -15.78 -16.92 37.80
CA GLU A 139 -14.87 -16.42 38.82
C GLU A 139 -13.46 -16.29 38.25
N GLU A 140 -12.97 -17.34 37.60
CA GLU A 140 -11.64 -17.35 36.99
C GLU A 140 -11.54 -16.36 35.84
N TYR A 141 -12.58 -16.26 35.00
CA TYR A 141 -12.65 -15.29 33.91
C TYR A 141 -12.49 -13.86 34.42
N LYS A 142 -13.26 -13.47 35.45
CA LYS A 142 -13.20 -12.11 36.02
C LYS A 142 -11.82 -11.80 36.59
N GLU A 143 -11.21 -12.75 37.28
CA GLU A 143 -9.88 -12.58 37.85
C GLU A 143 -8.81 -12.41 36.76
N ARG A 144 -8.80 -13.29 35.76
CA ARG A 144 -7.83 -13.23 34.65
C ARG A 144 -8.03 -11.98 33.79
N LEU A 145 -9.27 -11.63 33.48
CA LEU A 145 -9.62 -10.44 32.70
C LEU A 145 -9.03 -9.19 33.35
N LYS A 146 -9.26 -9.01 34.66
CA LYS A 146 -8.73 -7.86 35.42
C LYS A 146 -7.20 -7.77 35.34
N LYS A 147 -6.50 -8.90 35.47
CA LYS A 147 -5.02 -8.95 35.38
C LYS A 147 -4.52 -8.57 33.99
N VAL A 148 -5.12 -9.14 32.93
CA VAL A 148 -4.71 -8.87 31.54
C VAL A 148 -5.05 -7.43 31.13
N GLN A 149 -6.23 -6.93 31.49
CA GLN A 149 -6.64 -5.55 31.22
C GLN A 149 -5.72 -4.53 31.93
N LYS A 150 -5.29 -4.82 33.17
CA LYS A 150 -4.33 -3.96 33.86
C LYS A 150 -2.98 -3.93 33.12
N ARG A 151 -2.48 -5.11 32.72
CA ARG A 151 -1.24 -5.20 31.94
C ARG A 151 -1.34 -4.48 30.60
N LEU A 152 -2.48 -4.59 29.93
CA LEU A 152 -2.74 -3.94 28.64
C LEU A 152 -2.72 -2.40 28.78
N GLN A 153 -3.31 -1.85 29.83
CA GLN A 153 -3.22 -0.41 30.12
C GLN A 153 -1.78 0.05 30.32
N ASP A 154 -0.98 -0.70 31.09
CA ASP A 154 0.44 -0.37 31.31
C ASP A 154 1.27 -0.47 30.01
N LEU A 155 0.90 -1.39 29.11
CA LEU A 155 1.52 -1.52 27.79
C LEU A 155 1.12 -0.37 26.85
N GLN A 156 -0.14 0.07 26.86
CA GLN A 156 -0.59 1.22 26.06
C GLN A 156 0.25 2.47 26.34
N ASN A 157 0.53 2.74 27.62
CA ASN A 157 1.40 3.86 28.02
C ASN A 157 2.82 3.70 27.45
N GLN A 158 3.39 2.49 27.50
CA GLN A 158 4.72 2.22 26.95
C GLN A 158 4.75 2.34 25.43
N LEU A 159 3.71 1.89 24.73
CA LEU A 159 3.58 2.07 23.28
C LEU A 159 3.57 3.56 22.93
N TYR A 160 2.82 4.37 23.68
CA TYR A 160 2.75 5.81 23.49
C TYR A 160 4.12 6.48 23.70
N GLU A 161 4.80 6.20 24.81
CA GLU A 161 6.13 6.75 25.12
C GLU A 161 7.18 6.35 24.09
N LYS A 162 7.17 5.09 23.65
CA LYS A 162 8.11 4.54 22.66
C LYS A 162 7.72 4.85 21.22
N ARG A 163 6.57 5.50 21.00
CA ARG A 163 6.00 5.80 19.67
C ARG A 163 5.80 4.56 18.80
N ILE A 164 5.51 3.40 19.38
CA ILE A 164 5.29 2.14 18.64
C ILE A 164 3.85 2.11 18.12
N PRO A 165 3.61 2.10 16.79
CA PRO A 165 2.29 1.88 16.22
C PRO A 165 1.90 0.41 16.28
N VAL A 166 0.60 0.14 16.53
CA VAL A 166 0.09 -1.24 16.64
C VAL A 166 -1.19 -1.39 15.83
N VAL A 167 -1.24 -2.41 14.98
CA VAL A 167 -2.45 -2.87 14.32
C VAL A 167 -2.93 -4.15 15.03
N ILE A 168 -4.24 -4.29 15.20
CA ILE A 168 -4.88 -5.51 15.73
C ILE A 168 -5.99 -5.90 14.77
N ALA A 169 -5.79 -7.00 14.04
CA ALA A 169 -6.73 -7.53 13.06
C ALA A 169 -7.67 -8.58 13.67
N PHE A 170 -8.99 -8.36 13.60
CA PHE A 170 -9.98 -9.36 13.96
C PHE A 170 -10.64 -9.98 12.73
N GLU A 171 -10.41 -11.27 12.52
CA GLU A 171 -11.15 -12.12 11.59
C GLU A 171 -11.80 -13.30 12.32
N GLY A 172 -12.78 -13.93 11.68
CA GLY A 172 -13.44 -15.13 12.21
C GLY A 172 -14.89 -15.25 11.77
N TRP A 173 -15.47 -16.41 12.05
CA TRP A 173 -16.84 -16.75 11.67
C TRP A 173 -17.87 -15.72 12.17
N ASP A 174 -19.00 -15.66 11.46
CA ASP A 174 -20.15 -14.91 11.95
C ASP A 174 -20.62 -15.50 13.30
N ALA A 175 -21.05 -14.62 14.20
CA ALA A 175 -21.37 -14.93 15.60
C ALA A 175 -20.21 -15.50 16.46
N ALA A 176 -18.95 -15.50 16.01
CA ALA A 176 -17.80 -15.95 16.81
C ALA A 176 -17.45 -15.06 18.02
N GLY A 177 -18.08 -13.89 18.16
CA GLY A 177 -17.89 -13.00 19.32
C GLY A 177 -16.83 -11.90 19.18
N LYS A 178 -16.40 -11.56 17.95
CA LYS A 178 -15.41 -10.50 17.66
C LYS A 178 -15.71 -9.18 18.38
N GLY A 179 -16.90 -8.62 18.18
CA GLY A 179 -17.29 -7.36 18.85
C GLY A 179 -17.29 -7.46 20.38
N GLY A 180 -17.64 -8.63 20.93
CA GLY A 180 -17.54 -8.90 22.35
C GLY A 180 -16.10 -8.87 22.87
N ALA A 181 -15.14 -9.41 22.09
CA ALA A 181 -13.72 -9.37 22.41
C ALA A 181 -13.13 -7.96 22.26
N ILE A 182 -13.42 -7.25 21.16
CA ILE A 182 -13.00 -5.86 20.93
C ILE A 182 -13.47 -4.95 22.06
N LYS A 183 -14.71 -5.14 22.54
CA LYS A 183 -15.23 -4.38 23.69
C LYS A 183 -14.38 -4.56 24.95
N ARG A 184 -13.94 -5.78 25.28
CA ARG A 184 -13.12 -6.04 26.48
C ARG A 184 -11.66 -5.63 26.28
N LEU A 185 -11.18 -5.68 25.04
CA LEU A 185 -9.86 -5.17 24.66
C LEU A 185 -9.77 -3.65 24.87
N THR A 186 -10.82 -2.92 24.51
CA THR A 186 -10.84 -1.44 24.56
C THR A 186 -11.24 -0.86 25.91
N GLU A 187 -11.99 -1.60 26.73
CA GLU A 187 -12.46 -1.16 28.05
C GLU A 187 -11.39 -0.56 29.00
N PRO A 188 -10.17 -1.10 29.13
CA PRO A 188 -9.15 -0.52 30.02
C PRO A 188 -8.25 0.55 29.36
N LEU A 189 -8.39 0.75 28.04
CA LEU A 189 -7.53 1.62 27.25
C LEU A 189 -7.98 3.08 27.32
N ASP A 190 -7.03 4.02 27.25
CA ASP A 190 -7.34 5.42 27.01
C ASP A 190 -7.89 5.58 25.57
N PRO A 191 -9.10 6.12 25.38
CA PRO A 191 -9.74 6.25 24.06
C PRO A 191 -9.01 7.19 23.10
N ARG A 192 -8.07 8.00 23.59
CA ARG A 192 -7.23 8.85 22.72
C ARG A 192 -6.10 8.08 22.06
N GLY A 193 -5.74 6.92 22.63
CA GLY A 193 -4.62 6.08 22.18
C GLY A 193 -5.02 4.93 21.27
N TYR A 194 -6.31 4.78 20.93
CA TYR A 194 -6.74 3.75 19.98
C TYR A 194 -7.87 4.24 19.06
N GLN A 195 -8.06 3.54 17.95
CA GLN A 195 -9.18 3.68 17.05
C GLN A 195 -9.71 2.30 16.67
N VAL A 196 -11.03 2.13 16.66
CA VAL A 196 -11.68 0.91 16.14
C VAL A 196 -12.19 1.20 14.73
N ASN A 197 -11.73 0.42 13.77
CA ASN A 197 -12.02 0.52 12.35
C ASN A 197 -12.89 -0.67 11.91
N PRO A 198 -14.23 -0.53 11.90
CA PRO A 198 -15.09 -1.55 11.32
C PRO A 198 -14.97 -1.52 9.80
N THR A 199 -14.67 -2.67 9.17
CA THR A 199 -14.58 -2.78 7.71
C THR A 199 -15.89 -3.30 7.13
N SER A 200 -16.55 -2.44 6.35
CA SER A 200 -17.74 -2.76 5.56
C SER A 200 -17.44 -2.86 4.06
N ALA A 201 -18.46 -3.14 3.26
CA ALA A 201 -18.38 -3.00 1.80
C ALA A 201 -17.80 -1.61 1.43
N PRO A 202 -16.92 -1.54 0.41
CA PRO A 202 -16.28 -0.29 0.03
C PRO A 202 -17.32 0.71 -0.53
N ASN A 203 -17.15 1.97 -0.18
CA ASN A 203 -17.94 3.07 -0.74
C ASN A 203 -17.42 3.47 -2.14
N ASP A 204 -18.10 4.41 -2.79
CA ASP A 204 -17.79 4.80 -4.17
C ASP A 204 -16.38 5.40 -4.31
N VAL A 205 -15.92 6.18 -3.32
CA VAL A 205 -14.55 6.72 -3.31
C VAL A 205 -13.52 5.59 -3.15
N GLU A 206 -13.77 4.64 -2.23
CA GLU A 206 -12.87 3.51 -2.03
C GLU A 206 -12.76 2.61 -3.27
N LYS A 207 -13.84 2.49 -4.07
CA LYS A 207 -13.85 1.74 -5.34
C LYS A 207 -13.07 2.44 -6.47
N GLU A 208 -12.82 3.74 -6.36
CA GLU A 208 -12.02 4.51 -7.33
C GLU A 208 -10.50 4.40 -7.06
N HIS A 209 -10.11 3.68 -6.01
CA HIS A 209 -8.72 3.52 -5.59
C HIS A 209 -8.29 2.05 -5.55
N HIS A 210 -6.97 1.86 -5.46
CA HIS A 210 -6.38 0.55 -5.15
C HIS A 210 -7.00 -0.06 -3.90
N TYR A 211 -7.32 -1.36 -3.93
CA TYR A 211 -7.97 -2.06 -2.80
C TYR A 211 -7.41 -1.71 -1.42
N LEU A 212 -6.08 -1.79 -1.28
CA LEU A 212 -5.40 -1.58 -0.01
C LEU A 212 -5.39 -0.12 0.46
N TRP A 213 -5.73 0.84 -0.42
CA TRP A 213 -5.72 2.27 -0.12
C TRP A 213 -6.58 2.63 1.10
N ARG A 214 -7.77 2.03 1.20
CA ARG A 214 -8.69 2.28 2.33
C ARG A 214 -8.09 1.88 3.69
N PHE A 215 -7.22 0.87 3.70
CA PHE A 215 -6.57 0.39 4.91
C PHE A 215 -5.31 1.20 5.22
N TRP A 216 -4.53 1.56 4.19
CA TRP A 216 -3.39 2.48 4.35
C TRP A 216 -3.78 3.81 5.01
N ASN A 217 -4.97 4.33 4.71
CA ASN A 217 -5.47 5.58 5.31
C ASN A 217 -5.84 5.50 6.79
N THR A 218 -5.91 4.28 7.35
CA THR A 218 -6.35 4.05 8.73
C THR A 218 -5.26 3.43 9.61
N ILE A 219 -4.05 3.27 9.06
CA ILE A 219 -2.86 2.85 9.81
C ILE A 219 -2.55 3.87 10.92
N PRO A 220 -2.26 3.41 12.15
CA PRO A 220 -2.11 4.30 13.28
C PRO A 220 -0.77 5.03 13.23
N LYS A 221 -0.75 6.27 13.72
CA LYS A 221 0.49 6.99 13.99
C LYS A 221 1.24 6.36 15.18
N GLY A 222 2.53 6.64 15.29
CA GLY A 222 3.38 6.13 16.38
C GLY A 222 2.77 6.31 17.78
N GLY A 223 2.71 5.20 18.52
CA GLY A 223 2.17 5.13 19.87
C GLY A 223 0.66 4.97 19.98
N HIS A 224 -0.03 4.70 18.86
CA HIS A 224 -1.48 4.48 18.81
C HIS A 224 -1.79 3.08 18.30
N ILE A 225 -2.99 2.60 18.64
CA ILE A 225 -3.48 1.27 18.29
C ILE A 225 -4.64 1.41 17.29
N ALA A 226 -4.55 0.77 16.13
CA ALA A 226 -5.68 0.59 15.22
C ALA A 226 -6.24 -0.83 15.37
N ILE A 227 -7.52 -0.95 15.71
CA ILE A 227 -8.21 -2.22 15.91
C ILE A 227 -9.20 -2.40 14.77
N TYR A 228 -9.00 -3.39 13.92
CA TYR A 228 -9.87 -3.65 12.79
C TYR A 228 -10.88 -4.76 13.11
N ASP A 229 -12.17 -4.48 12.93
CA ASP A 229 -13.23 -5.50 12.90
C ASP A 229 -13.53 -5.84 11.44
N ARG A 230 -12.99 -6.98 10.98
CA ARG A 230 -12.73 -7.30 9.56
C ARG A 230 -11.67 -6.39 8.94
N THR A 231 -10.97 -6.90 7.92
CA THR A 231 -9.73 -6.30 7.39
C THR A 231 -9.59 -6.44 5.87
N TRP A 232 -8.38 -6.19 5.35
CA TRP A 232 -7.97 -6.52 3.98
C TRP A 232 -8.08 -8.01 3.63
N TYR A 233 -8.15 -8.91 4.61
CA TYR A 233 -8.43 -10.34 4.36
C TYR A 233 -9.81 -10.59 3.74
N GLY A 234 -10.70 -9.59 3.74
CA GLY A 234 -12.00 -9.64 3.04
C GLY A 234 -11.87 -10.02 1.56
N ARG A 235 -10.81 -9.57 0.86
CA ARG A 235 -10.56 -9.89 -0.56
C ARG A 235 -10.42 -11.38 -0.84
N VAL A 236 -9.74 -12.10 0.05
CA VAL A 236 -9.45 -13.54 -0.11
C VAL A 236 -10.47 -14.43 0.61
N MET A 237 -11.45 -13.81 1.27
CA MET A 237 -12.52 -14.47 2.03
C MET A 237 -13.89 -14.16 1.42
N VAL A 238 -14.61 -13.19 1.98
CA VAL A 238 -16.01 -12.91 1.63
C VAL A 238 -16.18 -12.47 0.18
N GLU A 239 -15.27 -11.62 -0.33
CA GLU A 239 -15.38 -11.15 -1.71
C GLU A 239 -15.16 -12.28 -2.72
N ARG A 240 -14.25 -13.21 -2.41
CA ARG A 240 -14.02 -14.42 -3.20
C ARG A 240 -15.24 -15.36 -3.17
N ILE A 241 -15.85 -15.57 -2.01
CA ILE A 241 -17.00 -16.46 -1.84
C ILE A 241 -18.23 -15.91 -2.56
N GLU A 242 -18.49 -14.61 -2.42
CA GLU A 242 -19.66 -13.92 -2.97
C GLU A 242 -19.47 -13.45 -4.42
N GLY A 243 -18.25 -13.57 -4.97
CA GLY A 243 -17.93 -13.16 -6.34
C GLY A 243 -17.85 -11.65 -6.56
N PHE A 244 -17.48 -10.88 -5.53
CA PHE A 244 -17.28 -9.43 -5.60
C PHE A 244 -15.93 -9.01 -6.18
N CYS A 245 -15.06 -9.97 -6.49
CA CYS A 245 -13.77 -9.77 -7.13
C CYS A 245 -13.50 -10.86 -8.17
N THR A 246 -12.66 -10.57 -9.17
CA THR A 246 -12.24 -11.56 -10.17
C THR A 246 -11.25 -12.57 -9.59
N VAL A 247 -11.00 -13.67 -10.32
CA VAL A 247 -10.00 -14.68 -9.93
C VAL A 247 -8.62 -14.06 -9.83
N GLU A 248 -8.26 -13.21 -10.78
CA GLU A 248 -6.98 -12.51 -10.82
C GLU A 248 -6.81 -11.59 -9.60
N GLU A 249 -7.86 -10.86 -9.21
CA GLU A 249 -7.84 -9.92 -8.08
C GLU A 249 -7.60 -10.63 -6.74
N TRP A 250 -8.38 -11.67 -6.40
CA TRP A 250 -8.14 -12.38 -5.13
C TRP A 250 -6.88 -13.23 -5.16
N SER A 251 -6.46 -13.74 -6.32
CA SER A 251 -5.25 -14.57 -6.42
C SER A 251 -3.99 -13.77 -6.15
N ARG A 252 -3.88 -12.54 -6.67
CA ARG A 252 -2.73 -11.66 -6.37
C ARG A 252 -2.77 -11.09 -4.95
N ALA A 253 -3.96 -10.89 -4.39
CA ALA A 253 -4.14 -10.23 -3.10
C ALA A 253 -3.37 -10.88 -1.94
N TYR A 254 -3.15 -12.21 -1.96
CA TYR A 254 -2.33 -12.87 -0.93
C TYR A 254 -0.91 -12.28 -0.85
N ALA A 255 -0.25 -12.08 -1.99
CA ALA A 255 1.09 -11.50 -2.03
C ALA A 255 1.05 -10.01 -1.65
N GLU A 256 0.05 -9.28 -2.13
CA GLU A 256 -0.10 -7.84 -1.85
C GLU A 256 -0.35 -7.54 -0.36
N ILE A 257 -1.12 -8.41 0.31
CA ILE A 257 -1.34 -8.36 1.75
C ILE A 257 -0.03 -8.58 2.49
N ASN A 258 0.74 -9.62 2.13
CA ASN A 258 2.02 -9.89 2.75
C ASN A 258 3.01 -8.73 2.56
N GLU A 259 3.08 -8.17 1.35
CA GLU A 259 3.91 -6.98 1.05
C GLU A 259 3.45 -5.76 1.87
N MET A 260 2.15 -5.54 2.05
CA MET A 260 1.64 -4.47 2.90
C MET A 260 2.03 -4.66 4.37
N GLU A 261 1.87 -5.87 4.91
CA GLU A 261 2.23 -6.18 6.29
C GLU A 261 3.75 -6.11 6.52
N GLU A 262 4.56 -6.52 5.53
CA GLU A 262 6.01 -6.36 5.53
C GLU A 262 6.41 -4.87 5.55
N HIS A 263 5.80 -4.03 4.71
CA HIS A 263 6.04 -2.58 4.76
C HIS A 263 5.68 -1.98 6.13
N LEU A 264 4.56 -2.42 6.73
CA LEU A 264 4.16 -1.96 8.06
C LEU A 264 5.18 -2.38 9.12
N TYR A 265 5.63 -3.63 9.07
CA TYR A 265 6.64 -4.20 9.96
C TYR A 265 7.98 -3.45 9.86
N ASP A 266 8.47 -3.20 8.64
CA ASP A 266 9.74 -2.52 8.38
C ASP A 266 9.73 -1.06 8.87
N GLU A 267 8.57 -0.40 8.84
CA GLU A 267 8.36 0.93 9.43
C GLU A 267 8.18 0.90 10.96
N GLY A 268 8.25 -0.28 11.58
CA GLY A 268 8.19 -0.47 13.03
C GLY A 268 6.78 -0.65 13.59
N THR A 269 5.77 -0.88 12.74
CA THR A 269 4.42 -1.24 13.17
C THR A 269 4.38 -2.70 13.61
N ILE A 270 3.76 -2.95 14.76
CA ILE A 270 3.41 -4.31 15.16
C ILE A 270 2.05 -4.63 14.55
N VAL A 271 1.98 -5.64 13.69
CA VAL A 271 0.74 -6.15 13.08
C VAL A 271 0.32 -7.45 13.75
#